data_AF-A0A848VPG8-F1
#
_entry.id   AF-A0A848VPG8-F1
#
_cell.length_a   1.000
_cell.length_b   1.000
_cell.length_c   1.000
_cell.angle_alpha   90.00
_cell.angle_beta   90.00
_cell.angle_gamma   90.00
#
_symmetry.space_group_name_H-M   'P 1'
#
loop_
_entity.id
_entity.type
_entity.pdbx_description
1 polymer ?
#
loop_
_entity_poly.entity_id
_entity_poly.type
_entity_poly.pdbx_seq_one_letter_code
_entity_poly.pdbx_strand_id
1 'polypeptide(L)'
;MNWWEAIVLGLLQGLTEFLPVSSSGHLVLGSYLLGLDPGEDVVFEVFVHFGTTLSILWVYRTRVWSLIRETLSSLAQPTRLVEHYRDRRDFRIAMLILVTVLV
;
A
#
# COMPACT_ATOMS: atom_id res chain seq x y z
N MET A 1 6.72 -13.29 20.39
CA MET A 1 7.14 -11.88 20.34
C MET A 1 6.61 -11.09 21.53
N ASN A 2 7.45 -10.27 22.14
CA ASN A 2 7.14 -9.32 23.19
C ASN A 2 6.75 -7.95 22.60
N TRP A 3 6.12 -7.08 23.41
CA TRP A 3 5.65 -5.77 22.94
C TRP A 3 6.76 -4.84 22.41
N TRP A 4 7.97 -4.90 22.98
CA TRP A 4 9.08 -4.05 22.56
C TRP A 4 9.69 -4.54 21.23
N GLU A 5 9.77 -5.86 21.01
CA GLU A 5 10.19 -6.47 19.74
C GLU A 5 9.22 -6.05 18.63
N ALA A 6 7.92 -6.08 18.91
CA ALA A 6 6.89 -5.62 17.98
C ALA A 6 7.04 -4.13 17.62
N ILE A 7 7.43 -3.27 18.57
CA ILE A 7 7.72 -1.85 18.30
C ILE A 7 8.94 -1.71 17.39
N VAL A 8 10.04 -2.42 17.69
CA VAL A 8 11.27 -2.34 16.91
C VAL A 8 11.04 -2.81 15.46
N LEU A 9 10.41 -3.97 15.29
CA LEU A 9 10.10 -4.51 13.97
C LEU A 9 9.05 -3.68 13.23
N GLY A 10 8.06 -3.13 13.94
CA GLY A 10 7.06 -2.23 13.36
C GLY A 10 7.66 -0.92 12.85
N LEU A 11 8.62 -0.34 13.60
CA LEU A 11 9.37 0.82 13.14
C LEU A 11 10.26 0.48 11.95
N LEU A 12 10.93 -0.67 11.96
CA LEU A 12 11.74 -1.15 10.84
C LEU A 12 10.90 -1.29 9.57
N GLN A 13 9.73 -1.93 9.65
CA GLN A 13 8.78 -2.01 8.54
C GLN A 13 8.34 -0.63 8.07
N GLY A 14 7.92 0.25 8.99
CA GLY A 14 7.45 1.59 8.64
C GLY A 14 8.50 2.45 7.93
N LEU A 15 9.77 2.28 8.28
CA LEU A 15 10.88 3.00 7.65
C LEU A 15 11.29 2.38 6.30
N THR A 16 11.26 1.05 6.18
CA THR A 16 11.78 0.35 5.00
C THR A 16 10.75 0.15 3.90
N GLU A 17 9.45 0.12 4.21
CA GLU A 17 8.38 -0.13 3.24
C GLU A 17 8.32 0.92 2.12
N PHE A 18 8.64 2.18 2.44
CA PHE A 18 8.62 3.27 1.47
C PHE A 18 9.94 3.45 0.73
N LEU A 19 10.94 2.62 1.04
CA LEU A 19 12.27 2.66 0.45
C LEU A 19 12.47 1.42 -0.45
N PRO A 20 13.19 1.54 -1.58
CA PRO A 20 13.45 0.41 -2.47
C PRO A 20 14.56 -0.50 -1.93
N VAL A 21 14.36 -1.05 -0.73
CA VAL A 21 15.37 -1.81 0.03
C VAL A 21 14.90 -3.20 0.49
N SER A 22 13.71 -3.65 0.06
CA SER A 22 13.06 -4.90 0.49
C SER A 22 12.74 -4.94 1.99
N SER A 23 11.55 -4.44 2.34
CA SER A 23 11.04 -4.42 3.72
C SER A 23 10.87 -5.81 4.33
N SER A 24 10.35 -6.78 3.58
CA SER A 24 10.23 -8.17 4.02
C SER A 24 11.57 -8.81 4.39
N GLY A 25 12.63 -8.55 3.62
CA GLY A 25 13.98 -9.02 3.95
C GLY A 25 14.51 -8.41 5.25
N HIS A 26 14.24 -7.12 5.48
CA HIS A 26 14.60 -6.44 6.73
C HIS A 26 13.82 -6.99 7.93
N LEU A 27 12.53 -7.31 7.78
CA LEU A 27 11.75 -7.96 8.84
C LEU A 27 12.32 -9.35 9.19
N VAL A 28 12.62 -10.19 8.20
CA VAL A 28 13.22 -11.52 8.44
C VAL A 28 14.56 -11.40 9.17
N LEU A 29 15.42 -10.49 8.72
CA LEU A 29 16.72 -10.23 9.36
C LEU A 29 16.55 -9.68 10.78
N GLY A 30 15.65 -8.72 10.98
CA GLY A 30 15.34 -8.14 12.28
C GLY A 30 14.84 -9.20 13.26
N SER A 31 13.90 -10.04 12.85
CA SER A 31 13.39 -11.15 13.65
C SER A 31 14.49 -12.14 14.03
N TYR A 32 15.35 -12.52 13.08
CA TYR A 32 16.49 -13.40 13.33
C TYR A 32 17.46 -12.80 14.37
N LEU A 33 17.78 -11.50 14.26
CA LEU A 33 18.66 -10.80 15.21
C LEU A 33 18.06 -10.69 16.62
N LEU A 34 16.72 -10.64 16.73
CA LEU A 34 16.01 -10.64 18.00
C LEU A 34 15.81 -12.05 18.57
N GLY A 35 16.31 -13.10 17.89
CA GLY A 35 16.14 -14.50 18.30
C GLY A 35 14.71 -15.02 18.14
N LEU A 36 13.91 -14.37 17.29
CA LEU A 36 12.55 -14.79 16.95
C LEU A 36 12.59 -15.79 15.79
N ASP A 37 11.71 -16.79 15.84
CA ASP A 37 11.62 -17.77 14.77
C ASP A 37 10.96 -17.12 13.52
N PRO A 38 11.67 -16.99 12.39
CA PRO A 38 11.16 -16.25 11.22
C PRO A 38 9.88 -16.83 10.62
N GLY A 39 9.58 -18.11 10.88
CA GLY A 39 8.41 -18.81 10.35
C GLY A 39 7.12 -18.59 11.13
N GLU A 40 7.17 -18.06 12.36
CA GLU A 40 6.00 -18.07 13.26
C GLU A 40 5.13 -16.80 13.17
N ASP A 41 5.58 -15.72 12.52
CA ASP A 41 4.92 -14.41 12.64
C ASP A 41 4.39 -13.82 11.31
N VAL A 42 3.89 -14.68 10.41
CA VAL A 42 3.17 -14.25 9.19
C VAL A 42 2.03 -13.29 9.54
N VAL A 43 1.36 -13.53 10.67
CA VAL A 43 0.30 -12.65 11.16
C VAL A 43 0.83 -11.26 11.46
N PHE A 44 1.95 -11.14 12.19
CA PHE A 44 2.57 -9.85 12.45
C PHE A 44 3.00 -9.14 11.17
N GLU A 45 3.65 -9.84 10.24
CA GLU A 45 4.08 -9.27 8.95
C GLU A 45 2.88 -8.65 8.20
N VAL A 46 1.75 -9.35 8.15
CA VAL A 46 0.51 -8.82 7.55
C VAL A 46 0.01 -7.58 8.28
N PHE A 47 0.02 -7.56 9.62
CA PHE A 47 -0.43 -6.40 10.39
C PHE A 47 0.46 -5.17 10.20
N VAL A 48 1.78 -5.34 10.13
CA VAL A 48 2.69 -4.20 9.91
C VAL A 48 2.61 -3.67 8.48
N HIS A 49 2.45 -4.53 7.47
CA HIS A 49 2.14 -4.11 6.09
C HIS A 49 0.76 -3.43 5.98
N PHE A 50 -0.22 -3.90 6.74
CA PHE A 50 -1.50 -3.22 6.82
C PHE A 50 -1.36 -1.83 7.45
N GLY A 51 -0.54 -1.70 8.50
CA GLY A 51 -0.20 -0.42 9.11
C GLY A 51 0.44 0.58 8.14
N THR A 52 1.39 0.15 7.31
CA THR A 52 2.00 1.01 6.29
C THR A 52 1.03 1.36 5.16
N THR A 53 0.17 0.43 4.76
CA THR A 53 -0.93 0.69 3.81
C THR A 53 -1.88 1.75 4.35
N LEU A 54 -2.31 1.64 5.60
CA LEU A 54 -3.16 2.65 6.26
C LEU A 54 -2.48 4.02 6.33
N SER A 55 -1.17 4.06 6.57
CA SER A 55 -0.39 5.30 6.56
C SER A 55 -0.48 6.01 5.19
N ILE A 56 -0.26 5.27 4.09
CA ILE A 56 -0.42 5.83 2.72
C ILE A 56 -1.86 6.28 2.49
N LEU A 57 -2.86 5.46 2.83
CA LEU A 57 -4.28 5.80 2.65
C LEU A 57 -4.65 7.07 3.43
N TRP A 58 -4.11 7.27 4.62
CA TRP A 58 -4.35 8.45 5.43
C TRP A 58 -3.69 9.71 4.87
N VAL A 59 -2.40 9.61 4.51
CA VAL A 59 -1.62 10.73 3.95
C VAL A 59 -2.21 11.17 2.61
N TYR A 60 -2.55 10.23 1.74
CA TYR A 60 -3.10 10.48 0.41
C TYR A 60 -4.63 10.43 0.34
N ARG A 61 -5.35 10.47 1.47
CA ARG A 61 -6.81 10.28 1.54
C ARG A 61 -7.61 11.10 0.54
N THR A 62 -7.27 12.39 0.38
CA THR A 62 -7.97 13.29 -0.55
C THR A 62 -7.72 12.89 -2.00
N ARG A 63 -6.49 12.46 -2.32
CA ARG A 63 -6.10 12.01 -3.66
C ARG A 63 -6.78 10.68 -4.00
N VAL A 64 -6.73 9.72 -3.08
CA VAL A 64 -7.37 8.42 -3.21
C VAL A 64 -8.87 8.59 -3.41
N TRP A 65 -9.53 9.43 -2.60
CA TRP A 65 -10.96 9.71 -2.74
C TRP A 65 -11.30 10.34 -4.10
N SER A 66 -10.47 11.26 -4.60
CA SER A 66 -10.63 11.84 -5.94
C SER A 66 -10.58 10.77 -7.03
N LEU A 67 -9.56 9.89 -6.99
CA LEU A 67 -9.41 8.80 -7.96
C LEU A 67 -10.62 7.85 -7.93
N ILE A 68 -11.09 7.47 -6.74
CA ILE A 68 -12.26 6.59 -6.57
C ILE A 68 -13.52 7.27 -7.12
N ARG A 69 -13.79 8.51 -6.71
CA ARG A 69 -14.99 9.24 -7.13
C ARG A 69 -15.04 9.44 -8.63
N GLU A 70 -13.92 9.85 -9.23
CA GLU A 70 -13.83 10.06 -10.68
C GLU A 70 -14.05 8.73 -11.42
N THR A 71 -13.40 7.65 -10.98
CA THR A 71 -13.58 6.31 -11.55
C THR A 71 -15.02 5.85 -11.50
N LEU A 72 -15.68 5.92 -10.34
CA LEU A 72 -17.09 5.53 -10.21
C LEU A 72 -18.00 6.41 -11.08
N SER A 73 -17.75 7.73 -11.12
CA SER A 73 -18.56 8.66 -11.93
C SER A 73 -18.41 8.42 -13.43
N SER A 74 -17.21 8.07 -13.89
CA SER A 74 -16.93 7.78 -15.29
C SER A 74 -17.48 6.42 -15.71
N LEU A 75 -17.39 5.40 -14.84
CA LEU A 75 -17.97 4.08 -15.08
C LEU A 75 -19.51 4.12 -15.12
N ALA A 76 -20.14 5.04 -14.39
CA ALA A 76 -21.59 5.25 -14.47
C ALA A 76 -22.06 5.83 -15.83
N GLN A 77 -21.14 6.34 -16.66
CA GLN A 77 -21.42 6.88 -17.99
C GLN A 77 -20.57 6.19 -19.06
N PRO A 78 -20.82 4.90 -19.34
CA PRO A 78 -19.95 4.07 -20.17
C PRO A 78 -19.78 4.58 -21.61
N THR A 79 -20.78 5.28 -22.15
CA THR A 79 -20.74 5.85 -23.50
C THR A 79 -19.70 6.97 -23.67
N ARG A 80 -19.23 7.58 -22.56
CA ARG A 80 -18.29 8.71 -22.56
C ARG A 80 -16.94 8.37 -21.93
N LEU A 81 -16.59 7.09 -21.78
CA LEU A 81 -15.34 6.69 -21.14
C LEU A 81 -14.09 7.25 -21.84
N VAL A 82 -14.10 7.29 -23.17
CA VAL A 82 -12.98 7.81 -23.97
C VAL A 82 -12.79 9.31 -23.73
N GLU A 83 -13.89 10.08 -23.71
CA GLU A 83 -13.88 11.51 -23.40
C GLU A 83 -13.37 11.74 -21.96
N HIS A 84 -13.92 11.00 -20.98
CA HIS A 84 -13.49 11.08 -19.60
C HIS A 84 -12.00 10.75 -19.43
N TYR A 85 -11.48 9.75 -20.14
CA TYR A 85 -10.05 9.39 -20.09
C TYR A 85 -9.17 10.51 -20.66
N ARG A 86 -9.64 11.20 -21.70
CA ARG A 86 -8.91 12.31 -22.31
C ARG A 86 -8.91 13.55 -21.42
N ASP A 87 -10.08 13.89 -20.88
CA ASP A 87 -10.34 15.21 -20.28
C ASP A 87 -10.18 15.22 -18.75
N ARG A 88 -10.45 14.10 -18.06
CA ARG A 88 -10.36 14.02 -16.60
C ARG A 88 -9.04 13.37 -16.17
N ARG A 89 -8.11 14.20 -15.71
CA ARG A 89 -6.76 13.78 -15.27
C ARG A 89 -6.80 12.65 -14.24
N ASP A 90 -7.70 12.71 -13.27
CA ASP A 90 -7.77 11.75 -12.17
C ASP A 90 -8.35 10.41 -12.61
N PHE A 91 -9.36 10.41 -13.50
CA PHE A 91 -9.83 9.19 -14.14
C PHE A 91 -8.74 8.55 -15.01
N ARG A 92 -8.00 9.37 -15.79
CA ARG A 92 -6.86 8.88 -16.58
C ARG A 92 -5.81 8.21 -15.70
N ILE A 93 -5.42 8.85 -14.60
CA ILE A 93 -4.44 8.29 -13.67
C ILE A 93 -4.96 7.01 -13.03
N ALA A 94 -6.23 6.95 -12.63
CA ALA A 94 -6.83 5.74 -12.09
C ALA A 94 -6.83 4.59 -13.10
N MET A 95 -7.09 4.87 -14.38
CA MET A 95 -7.00 3.86 -15.45
C MET A 95 -5.56 3.42 -15.71
N LEU A 96 -4.58 4.33 -15.68
CA LEU A 96 -3.17 3.95 -15.79
C LEU A 96 -2.74 3.03 -14.62
N ILE A 97 -3.14 3.36 -13.39
CA ILE A 97 -2.89 2.51 -12.21
C ILE A 97 -3.52 1.13 -12.40
N LEU A 98 -4.79 1.08 -12.83
CA LEU A 98 -5.50 -0.18 -13.05
C LEU A 98 -4.80 -1.05 -14.11
N VAL A 99 -4.40 -0.45 -15.23
CA VAL A 99 -3.66 -1.16 -16.28
C VAL A 99 -2.33 -1.69 -15.76
N THR A 100 -1.58 -0.90 -14.99
CA THR A 100 -0.29 -1.35 -14.40
C THR A 100 -0.43 -2.44 -13.34
N VAL A 101 -1.62 -2.62 -12.75
CA VAL A 101 -1.89 -3.68 -11.77
C VAL A 101 -2.35 -4.97 -12.47
N LEU A 102 -2.99 -4.85 -13.63
CA LEU A 102 -3.53 -6.00 -14.39
C LEU A 102 -2.53 -6.62 -15.37
N VAL A 103 -1.55 -5.85 -15.83
CA VAL A 103 -0.48 -6.29 -16.74
C VAL A 103 0.77 -6.62 -15.95
#